data_AF-A0AAD1ULM8-F1
#
_entry.id   AF-A0AAD1ULM8-F1
#
_cell.length_a   1.000
_cell.length_b   1.000
_cell.length_c   1.000
_cell.angle_alpha   90.00
_cell.angle_beta   90.00
_cell.angle_gamma   90.00
#
_symmetry.space_group_name_H-M   'P 1'
#
loop_
_entity.id
_entity.type
_entity.pdbx_description
1 polymer ?
#
loop_
_entity_poly.entity_id
_entity_poly.type
_entity_poly.pdbx_seq_one_letter_code
_entity_poly.pdbx_strand_id
1 'polypeptide(L)'
;MSSDQLDALKARVADQCKRMESLTAGTPYGSIEAVPDHDIFADILGECKDSDFWANFKEISPVLLCFATESEPAVSRERDLCVTGEILKTKSLLDSIKKKLEEGKTEGLNIPDLSVAVKSLTDKVDIITYLKEPDSDPNELRFTLKGTNKKVKVDIKKLQEAIRFVDDGTEEGKEEVKREEPRVEITEEESQFIAEKLKDFFLETAAGGLIEKKCMMKLMKIIGDFSKFRSKDIGKEAQAKRLEEYDGDKEKYIDVILDTMNKEEQSFNFCTTAVLNKLEVTHDKYMKSEQNLIMDPMCQMELLQKGIENEDNTTEIPDELDKAKTIELLKESNDKSFEQYKGYKDAVQKKDPYLTPVVISCLSHDYLMKEHGYSEEVFKAAMFKHKVFEDQELAMYMQQKQFELFTLDGGPPMMPPMGGMPPMGGMPPMGGMPPMGR
;
A
#
# COMPACT_ATOMS: atom_id res chain seq x y z
N MET A 1 18.73 15.12 28.94
CA MET A 1 19.27 15.00 27.57
C MET A 1 20.68 14.46 27.66
N SER A 2 21.02 13.44 26.87
CA SER A 2 22.41 13.00 26.73
C SER A 2 23.24 14.03 25.95
N SER A 3 24.57 13.99 26.07
CA SER A 3 25.48 14.85 25.30
C SER A 3 25.20 14.77 23.80
N ASP A 4 24.94 13.57 23.30
CA ASP A 4 24.67 13.29 21.89
C ASP A 4 23.38 13.97 21.39
N GLN A 5 22.34 14.04 22.23
CA GLN A 5 21.08 14.71 21.88
C GLN A 5 21.26 16.23 21.75
N LEU A 6 22.10 16.83 22.61
CA LEU A 6 22.39 18.26 22.56
C LEU A 6 23.20 18.61 21.32
N ASP A 7 24.19 17.80 20.95
CA ASP A 7 25.02 18.04 19.78
C ASP A 7 24.24 17.84 18.47
N ALA A 8 23.32 16.86 18.43
CA ALA A 8 22.38 16.70 17.32
C ALA A 8 21.44 17.93 17.16
N LEU A 9 20.95 18.49 18.28
CA LEU A 9 20.13 19.69 18.26
C LEU A 9 20.92 20.91 17.75
N LYS A 10 22.16 21.10 18.22
CA LYS A 10 23.04 22.18 17.74
C LYS A 10 23.28 22.09 16.23
N ALA A 11 23.58 20.89 15.73
CA ALA A 11 23.79 20.68 14.30
C ALA A 11 22.54 21.02 13.48
N ARG A 12 21.36 20.61 13.96
CA ARG A 12 20.08 20.93 13.30
C ARG A 12 19.79 22.43 13.29
N VAL A 13 20.02 23.13 14.41
CA VAL A 13 19.83 24.59 14.49
C VAL A 13 20.79 25.30 13.53
N ALA A 14 22.06 24.92 13.51
CA ALA A 14 23.06 25.52 12.62
C ALA A 14 22.68 25.34 11.13
N ASP A 15 22.18 24.16 10.75
CA ASP A 15 21.71 23.90 9.38
C ASP A 15 20.50 24.78 9.00
N GLN A 16 19.53 24.94 9.91
CA GLN A 16 18.39 25.82 9.65
C GLN A 16 18.79 27.30 9.58
N CYS A 17 19.74 27.76 10.41
CA CYS A 17 20.28 29.12 10.31
C CYS A 17 20.91 29.36 8.93
N LYS A 18 21.76 28.44 8.46
CA LYS A 18 22.38 28.53 7.13
C LYS A 18 21.35 28.56 6.00
N ARG A 19 20.28 27.76 6.13
CA ARG A 19 19.19 27.73 5.15
C ARG A 19 18.42 29.06 5.14
N MET A 20 18.17 29.66 6.31
CA MET A 20 17.55 30.98 6.42
C MET A 20 18.41 32.09 5.83
N GLU A 21 19.73 32.08 6.08
CA GLU A 21 20.68 33.02 5.46
C GLU A 21 20.64 32.92 3.92
N SER A 22 20.56 31.71 3.38
CA SER A 22 20.44 31.50 1.94
C SER A 22 19.12 32.04 1.36
N LEU A 23 18.02 31.99 2.13
CA LEU A 23 16.72 32.49 1.69
C LEU A 23 16.64 34.02 1.74
N THR A 24 17.38 34.66 2.65
CA THR A 24 17.40 36.12 2.79
C THR A 24 18.49 36.79 1.94
N ALA A 25 19.52 36.04 1.53
CA ALA A 25 20.59 36.53 0.67
C ALA A 25 20.06 37.13 -0.65
N GLY A 26 20.47 38.37 -0.95
CA GLY A 26 20.07 39.07 -2.17
C GLY A 26 18.62 39.56 -2.20
N THR A 27 17.87 39.36 -1.11
CA THR A 27 16.50 39.89 -0.95
C THR A 27 16.51 41.22 -0.18
N PRO A 28 15.48 42.07 -0.34
CA PRO A 28 15.32 43.28 0.48
C PRO A 28 15.23 43.02 2.00
N TYR A 29 14.96 41.77 2.39
CA TYR A 29 14.84 41.35 3.79
C TYR A 29 16.19 41.07 4.44
N GLY A 30 17.25 40.81 3.67
CA GLY A 30 18.59 40.53 4.20
C GLY A 30 19.24 41.73 4.92
N SER A 31 18.72 42.94 4.71
CA SER A 31 19.12 44.17 5.40
C SER A 31 18.18 44.57 6.54
N ILE A 32 17.10 43.83 6.78
CA ILE A 32 16.13 44.13 7.82
C ILE A 32 16.46 43.28 9.04
N GLU A 33 17.01 43.91 10.07
CA GLU A 33 17.28 43.25 11.34
C GLU A 33 16.01 43.31 12.20
N ALA A 34 15.30 42.17 12.30
CA ALA A 34 14.22 42.03 13.26
C ALA A 34 14.84 41.77 14.63
N VAL A 35 14.62 42.69 15.58
CA VAL A 35 15.08 42.53 16.97
C VAL A 35 14.05 41.65 17.69
N PRO A 36 14.38 40.42 18.12
CA PRO A 36 13.49 39.62 18.93
C PRO A 36 13.22 40.32 20.28
N ASP A 37 12.08 40.05 20.91
CA ASP A 37 11.77 40.64 22.21
C ASP A 37 12.84 40.32 23.27
N HIS A 38 13.01 41.22 24.24
CA HIS A 38 14.01 41.04 25.30
C HIS A 38 13.65 39.81 26.15
N ASP A 39 14.45 38.76 26.01
CA ASP A 39 14.32 37.44 26.67
C ASP A 39 13.38 36.43 25.99
N ILE A 40 13.58 36.19 24.70
CA ILE A 40 12.88 35.14 23.91
C ILE A 40 12.86 33.74 24.55
N PHE A 41 13.80 33.44 25.46
CA PHE A 41 13.88 32.14 26.10
C PHE A 41 12.95 32.02 27.31
N ALA A 42 12.41 33.14 27.81
CA ALA A 42 11.38 33.13 28.84
C ALA A 42 10.04 32.57 28.34
N ASP A 43 9.70 32.78 27.06
CA ASP A 43 8.51 32.21 26.43
C ASP A 43 8.74 31.86 24.94
N ILE A 44 9.72 31.00 24.67
CA ILE A 44 10.05 30.61 23.29
C ILE A 44 8.88 29.94 22.56
N LEU A 45 7.98 29.29 23.29
CA LEU A 45 6.79 28.65 22.71
C LEU A 45 5.73 29.67 22.32
N GLY A 46 5.57 30.75 23.09
CA GLY A 46 4.77 31.92 22.74
C GLY A 46 5.29 32.62 21.48
N GLU A 47 6.60 32.82 21.40
CA GLU A 47 7.27 33.41 20.24
C GLU A 47 7.15 32.54 18.96
N CYS A 48 7.01 31.23 19.12
CA CYS A 48 6.80 30.29 18.02
C CYS A 48 5.33 30.12 17.61
N LYS A 49 4.38 30.86 18.20
CA LYS A 49 2.98 30.80 17.77
C LYS A 49 2.85 31.40 16.37
N ASP A 50 1.92 30.83 15.61
CA ASP A 50 1.60 31.35 14.28
C ASP A 50 1.18 32.83 14.38
N SER A 51 1.86 33.68 13.63
CA SER A 51 1.42 35.05 13.41
C SER A 51 0.13 35.08 12.60
N ASP A 52 -0.53 36.24 12.54
CA ASP A 52 -1.71 36.45 11.69
C ASP A 52 -1.46 36.04 10.23
N PHE A 53 -0.23 36.18 9.72
CA PHE A 53 0.16 35.72 8.39
C PHE A 53 0.03 34.21 8.24
N TRP A 54 0.66 33.43 9.14
CA TRP A 54 0.64 31.97 9.08
C TRP A 54 -0.76 31.40 9.34
N ALA A 55 -1.51 32.02 10.26
CA ALA A 55 -2.90 31.67 10.51
C ALA A 55 -3.77 31.90 9.26
N ASN A 56 -3.66 33.06 8.60
CA ASN A 56 -4.37 33.33 7.35
C ASN A 56 -3.94 32.36 6.23
N PHE A 57 -2.65 32.04 6.11
CA PHE A 57 -2.15 31.13 5.08
C PHE A 57 -2.70 29.70 5.24
N LYS A 58 -2.65 29.15 6.46
CA LYS A 58 -3.18 27.81 6.77
C LYS A 58 -4.68 27.70 6.52
N GLU A 59 -5.43 28.78 6.75
CA GLU A 59 -6.88 28.84 6.54
C GLU A 59 -7.26 28.97 5.05
N ILE A 60 -6.59 29.86 4.31
CA ILE A 60 -7.01 30.23 2.95
C ILE A 60 -6.41 29.31 1.88
N SER A 61 -5.14 28.90 2.03
CA SER A 61 -4.42 28.16 0.98
C SER A 61 -5.03 26.81 0.62
N PRO A 62 -5.53 25.97 1.55
CA PRO A 62 -6.12 24.68 1.19
C PRO A 62 -7.41 24.85 0.39
N VAL A 63 -8.23 25.84 0.77
CA VAL A 63 -9.49 26.16 0.09
C VAL A 63 -9.20 26.64 -1.34
N LEU A 64 -8.25 27.57 -1.51
CA LEU A 64 -7.87 28.04 -2.85
C LEU A 64 -7.33 26.90 -3.72
N LEU A 65 -6.53 25.99 -3.15
CA LEU A 65 -6.02 24.81 -3.87
C LEU A 65 -7.15 23.91 -4.37
N CYS A 66 -8.18 23.66 -3.57
CA CYS A 66 -9.35 22.88 -4.00
C CYS A 66 -10.05 23.57 -5.18
N PHE A 67 -10.44 24.84 -5.05
CA PHE A 67 -11.14 25.52 -6.15
C PHE A 67 -10.27 25.70 -7.41
N ALA A 68 -8.96 25.85 -7.23
CA ALA A 68 -7.98 25.96 -8.30
C ALA A 68 -7.87 24.68 -9.15
N THR A 69 -8.04 23.51 -8.51
CA THR A 69 -7.86 22.20 -9.14
C THR A 69 -9.18 21.60 -9.62
N GLU A 70 -10.31 22.17 -9.22
CA GLU A 70 -11.66 21.67 -9.49
C GLU A 70 -11.99 21.56 -10.99
N SER A 71 -11.46 22.47 -11.81
CA SER A 71 -11.77 22.54 -13.24
C SER A 71 -11.15 21.42 -14.07
N GLU A 72 -10.16 20.69 -13.53
CA GLU A 72 -9.56 19.53 -14.19
C GLU A 72 -10.00 18.24 -13.48
N PRO A 73 -10.89 17.42 -14.10
CA PRO A 73 -11.43 16.22 -13.48
C PRO A 73 -10.38 15.17 -13.06
N ALA A 74 -9.24 15.10 -13.73
CA ALA A 74 -8.17 14.19 -13.31
C ALA A 74 -7.49 14.67 -12.02
N VAL A 75 -7.17 15.97 -11.94
CA VAL A 75 -6.46 16.57 -10.80
C VAL A 75 -7.37 16.71 -9.57
N SER A 76 -8.63 17.11 -9.75
CA SER A 76 -9.61 17.18 -8.66
C SER A 76 -9.88 15.81 -8.03
N ARG A 77 -9.99 14.75 -8.83
CA ARG A 77 -10.14 13.38 -8.32
C ARG A 77 -8.93 12.92 -7.53
N GLU A 78 -7.72 13.15 -8.03
CA GLU A 78 -6.49 12.77 -7.34
C GLU A 78 -6.34 13.54 -6.02
N ARG A 79 -6.65 14.84 -6.03
CA ARG A 79 -6.72 15.67 -4.83
C ARG A 79 -7.71 15.09 -3.82
N ASP A 80 -8.92 14.72 -4.24
CA ASP A 80 -9.95 14.22 -3.33
C ASP A 80 -9.56 12.88 -2.70
N LEU A 81 -8.89 12.00 -3.47
CA LEU A 81 -8.29 10.77 -2.96
C LEU A 81 -7.21 11.05 -1.92
N CYS A 82 -6.26 11.95 -2.24
CA CYS A 82 -5.18 12.35 -1.33
C CYS A 82 -5.73 12.94 -0.01
N VAL A 83 -6.69 13.87 -0.12
CA VAL A 83 -7.33 14.51 1.04
C VAL A 83 -8.08 13.48 1.89
N THR A 84 -8.85 12.60 1.26
CA THR A 84 -9.59 11.54 1.96
C THR A 84 -8.64 10.58 2.67
N GLY A 85 -7.55 10.18 2.00
CA GLY A 85 -6.52 9.32 2.56
C GLY A 85 -5.86 9.94 3.80
N GLU A 86 -5.48 11.22 3.73
CA GLU A 86 -4.89 11.93 4.87
C GLU A 86 -5.87 12.13 6.03
N ILE A 87 -7.16 12.37 5.76
CA ILE A 87 -8.20 12.44 6.80
C ILE A 87 -8.32 11.10 7.54
N LEU A 88 -8.45 10.00 6.79
CA LEU A 88 -8.61 8.67 7.37
C LEU A 88 -7.37 8.23 8.16
N LYS A 89 -6.18 8.50 7.62
CA LYS A 89 -4.90 8.21 8.28
C LYS A 89 -4.73 9.03 9.56
N THR A 90 -4.98 10.33 9.51
CA THR A 90 -4.90 11.22 10.68
C THR A 90 -5.86 10.78 11.78
N LYS A 91 -7.11 10.46 11.42
CA LYS A 91 -8.10 9.90 12.35
C LYS A 91 -7.64 8.58 12.96
N SER A 92 -7.20 7.63 12.14
CA SER A 92 -6.75 6.31 12.61
C SER A 92 -5.56 6.40 13.57
N LEU A 93 -4.62 7.31 13.31
CA LEU A 93 -3.47 7.54 14.19
C LEU A 93 -3.91 8.14 15.53
N LEU A 94 -4.77 9.15 15.52
CA LEU A 94 -5.31 9.76 16.75
C LEU A 94 -6.13 8.76 17.57
N ASP A 95 -6.98 7.96 16.94
CA ASP A 95 -7.76 6.91 17.60
C ASP A 95 -6.86 5.84 18.23
N SER A 96 -5.77 5.47 17.54
CA SER A 96 -4.78 4.51 18.07
C SER A 96 -4.02 5.06 19.27
N ILE A 97 -3.60 6.33 19.21
CA ILE A 97 -2.93 7.02 20.32
C ILE A 97 -3.89 7.12 21.51
N LYS A 98 -5.13 7.57 21.28
CA LYS A 98 -6.18 7.67 22.31
C LYS A 98 -6.41 6.32 22.99
N LYS A 99 -6.62 5.25 22.22
CA LYS A 99 -6.85 3.90 22.75
C LYS A 99 -5.68 3.42 23.61
N LYS A 100 -4.43 3.63 23.16
CA LYS A 100 -3.25 3.25 23.95
C LYS A 100 -3.13 4.04 25.27
N LEU A 101 -3.47 5.33 25.26
CA LEU A 101 -3.47 6.16 26.47
C LEU A 101 -4.57 5.75 27.46
N GLU A 102 -5.77 5.42 26.95
CA GLU A 102 -6.91 4.97 27.77
C GLU A 102 -6.72 3.59 28.38
N GLU A 103 -6.00 2.68 27.70
CA GLU A 103 -5.69 1.33 28.21
C GLU A 103 -4.63 1.32 29.35
N GLY A 104 -4.04 2.47 29.70
CA GLY A 104 -3.06 2.58 30.79
C GLY A 104 -1.73 1.87 30.53
N LYS A 105 -1.53 1.30 29.33
CA LYS A 105 -0.28 0.65 28.89
C LYS A 105 0.70 1.70 28.37
N THR A 106 1.26 2.49 29.27
CA THR A 106 2.29 3.49 28.94
C THR A 106 3.70 2.91 28.93
N GLU A 107 3.88 1.66 29.36
CA GLU A 107 5.16 0.95 29.26
C GLU A 107 5.58 0.81 27.79
N GLY A 108 6.78 1.33 27.46
CA GLY A 108 7.32 1.33 26.10
C GLY A 108 6.87 2.49 25.21
N LEU A 109 6.03 3.42 25.70
CA LEU A 109 5.65 4.62 24.95
C LEU A 109 6.64 5.76 25.21
N ASN A 110 7.25 6.28 24.14
CA ASN A 110 8.02 7.52 24.20
C ASN A 110 7.06 8.71 24.23
N ILE A 111 6.72 9.18 25.44
CA ILE A 111 5.79 10.30 25.66
C ILE A 111 6.23 11.59 24.94
N PRO A 112 7.51 11.99 24.95
CA PRO A 112 8.01 13.07 24.09
C PRO A 112 7.68 12.92 22.60
N ASP A 113 7.93 11.74 22.02
CA ASP A 113 7.66 11.51 20.58
C ASP A 113 6.16 11.53 20.29
N LEU A 114 5.34 10.96 21.18
CA LEU A 114 3.89 11.03 21.07
C LEU A 114 3.37 12.46 21.16
N SER A 115 3.94 13.29 22.02
CA SER A 115 3.58 14.71 22.15
C SER A 115 3.88 15.48 20.85
N VAL A 116 5.05 15.25 20.25
CA VAL A 116 5.43 15.83 18.95
C VAL A 116 4.54 15.31 17.83
N ALA A 117 4.23 14.01 17.82
CA ALA A 117 3.35 13.40 16.83
C ALA A 117 1.92 13.94 16.92
N VAL A 118 1.36 14.05 18.13
CA VAL A 118 0.03 14.63 18.36
C VAL A 118 0.00 16.09 17.91
N LYS A 119 1.03 16.89 18.23
CA LYS A 119 1.12 18.28 17.74
C LYS A 119 1.09 18.35 16.21
N SER A 120 1.86 17.49 15.55
CA SER A 120 1.90 17.41 14.08
C SER A 120 0.56 16.96 13.48
N LEU A 121 -0.17 16.07 14.17
CA LEU A 121 -1.51 15.64 13.76
C LEU A 121 -2.56 16.74 14.00
N THR A 122 -2.42 17.55 15.04
CA THR A 122 -3.27 18.73 15.27
C THR A 122 -3.18 19.72 14.13
N ASP A 123 -1.96 20.04 13.67
CA ASP A 123 -1.77 20.93 12.51
C ASP A 123 -2.51 20.41 11.26
N LYS A 124 -2.54 19.09 11.04
CA LYS A 124 -3.30 18.47 9.94
C LYS A 124 -4.81 18.56 10.15
N VAL A 125 -5.29 18.33 11.37
CA VAL A 125 -6.72 18.44 11.72
C VAL A 125 -7.21 19.88 11.49
N ASP A 126 -6.41 20.88 11.84
CA ASP A 126 -6.75 22.28 11.62
C ASP A 126 -6.91 22.58 10.12
N ILE A 127 -5.96 22.15 9.28
CA ILE A 127 -6.04 22.28 7.82
C ILE A 127 -7.30 21.60 7.26
N ILE A 128 -7.59 20.37 7.71
CA ILE A 128 -8.78 19.60 7.30
C ILE A 128 -10.08 20.30 7.71
N THR A 129 -10.08 20.97 8.86
CA THR A 129 -11.26 21.70 9.36
C THR A 129 -11.62 22.84 8.43
N TYR A 130 -10.62 23.59 7.93
CA TYR A 130 -10.85 24.68 6.97
C TYR A 130 -11.37 24.20 5.61
N LEU A 131 -11.14 22.94 5.22
CA LEU A 131 -11.70 22.37 3.99
C LEU A 131 -13.20 22.09 4.07
N LYS A 132 -13.78 21.94 5.27
CA LYS A 132 -15.19 21.59 5.45
C LYS A 132 -16.15 22.77 5.39
N GLU A 133 -15.67 24.02 5.40
CA GLU A 133 -16.51 25.21 5.57
C GLU A 133 -16.18 26.38 4.63
N PRO A 134 -16.37 26.29 3.30
CA PRO A 134 -16.61 27.49 2.51
C PRO A 134 -18.06 27.94 2.76
N ASP A 135 -18.23 28.73 3.83
CA ASP A 135 -19.38 29.55 4.21
C ASP A 135 -19.89 30.52 3.13
N SER A 136 -20.07 30.20 1.84
CA SER A 136 -20.48 31.20 0.82
C SER A 136 -20.84 30.63 -0.56
N ASP A 137 -21.73 31.36 -1.25
CA ASP A 137 -22.04 31.37 -2.69
C ASP A 137 -21.14 30.49 -3.58
N PRO A 138 -21.69 29.54 -4.36
CA PRO A 138 -20.91 28.65 -5.23
C PRO A 138 -20.08 29.37 -6.30
N ASN A 139 -20.25 30.69 -6.49
CA ASN A 139 -19.49 31.49 -7.43
C ASN A 139 -18.41 32.37 -6.78
N GLU A 140 -18.41 32.54 -5.44
CA GLU A 140 -17.52 33.47 -4.74
C GLU A 140 -16.99 32.93 -3.41
N LEU A 141 -15.66 33.00 -3.21
CA LEU A 141 -15.04 32.77 -1.90
C LEU A 141 -14.83 34.08 -1.16
N ARG A 142 -15.04 34.06 0.16
CA ARG A 142 -14.84 35.21 1.03
C ARG A 142 -14.02 34.83 2.25
N PHE A 143 -12.91 35.52 2.46
CA PHE A 143 -12.02 35.32 3.61
C PHE A 143 -11.91 36.60 4.41
N THR A 144 -11.93 36.50 5.74
CA THR A 144 -11.62 37.64 6.61
C THR A 144 -10.13 37.58 6.97
N LEU A 145 -9.38 38.64 6.70
CA LEU A 145 -7.94 38.63 6.97
C LEU A 145 -7.65 39.04 8.42
N LYS A 146 -7.15 38.09 9.21
CA LYS A 146 -6.62 38.33 10.56
C LYS A 146 -5.54 39.42 10.52
N GLY A 147 -5.47 40.23 11.58
CA GLY A 147 -4.61 41.41 11.65
C GLY A 147 -5.13 42.63 10.86
N THR A 148 -6.30 42.53 10.21
CA THR A 148 -6.90 43.62 9.45
C THR A 148 -8.43 43.68 9.63
N ASN A 149 -9.05 44.77 9.18
CA ASN A 149 -10.51 44.89 9.06
C ASN A 149 -11.02 44.60 7.63
N LYS A 150 -10.20 44.00 6.77
CA LYS A 150 -10.50 43.77 5.35
C LYS A 150 -10.96 42.33 5.10
N LYS A 151 -11.76 42.17 4.06
CA LYS A 151 -12.17 40.87 3.53
C LYS A 151 -11.64 40.69 2.11
N VAL A 152 -11.16 39.50 1.79
CA VAL A 152 -10.79 39.08 0.44
C VAL A 152 -12.01 38.44 -0.18
N LYS A 153 -12.31 38.83 -1.42
CA LYS A 153 -13.36 38.22 -2.25
C LYS A 153 -12.71 37.66 -3.50
N VAL A 154 -12.92 36.37 -3.77
CA VAL A 154 -12.37 35.67 -4.93
C VAL A 154 -13.51 35.20 -5.82
N ASP A 155 -13.45 35.56 -7.09
CA ASP A 155 -14.34 35.08 -8.14
C ASP A 155 -13.83 33.70 -8.58
N ILE A 156 -14.59 32.65 -8.26
CA ILE A 156 -14.14 31.26 -8.46
C ILE A 156 -13.95 30.98 -9.95
N LYS A 157 -14.85 31.48 -10.79
CA LYS A 157 -14.79 31.25 -12.23
C LYS A 157 -13.55 31.89 -12.84
N LYS A 158 -13.24 33.14 -12.47
CA LYS A 158 -12.02 33.81 -12.95
C LYS A 158 -10.75 33.18 -12.40
N LEU A 159 -10.78 32.68 -11.17
CA LEU A 159 -9.66 31.95 -10.60
C LEU A 159 -9.37 30.69 -11.44
N GLN A 160 -10.40 29.90 -11.74
CA GLN A 160 -10.30 28.69 -12.57
C GLN A 160 -9.85 29.01 -14.00
N GLU A 161 -10.41 30.07 -14.61
CA GLU A 161 -10.00 30.53 -15.95
C GLU A 161 -8.53 31.01 -16.01
N ALA A 162 -7.99 31.51 -14.88
CA ALA A 162 -6.60 31.96 -14.78
C ALA A 162 -5.61 30.81 -14.59
N ILE A 163 -6.08 29.61 -14.23
CA ILE A 163 -5.23 28.45 -13.96
C ILE A 163 -5.05 27.63 -15.23
N ARG A 164 -3.80 27.22 -15.45
CA ARG A 164 -3.42 26.31 -16.52
C ARG A 164 -2.71 25.13 -15.91
N PHE A 165 -3.17 23.93 -16.20
CA PHE A 165 -2.47 22.71 -15.84
C PHE A 165 -1.37 22.49 -16.87
N VAL A 166 -0.14 22.37 -16.37
CA VAL A 166 1.05 22.10 -17.18
C VAL A 166 1.52 20.72 -16.77
N ASP A 167 1.64 19.80 -17.72
CA ASP A 167 2.27 18.51 -17.48
C ASP A 167 3.79 18.70 -17.31
N ASP A 168 4.39 18.03 -16.33
CA ASP A 168 5.84 18.08 -16.11
C ASP A 168 6.59 17.37 -17.25
N GLY A 169 6.90 18.16 -18.27
CA GLY A 169 7.65 17.79 -19.46
C GLY A 169 8.06 19.04 -20.25
N THR A 170 9.03 19.78 -19.70
CA THR A 170 9.84 20.86 -20.30
C THR A 170 9.34 21.55 -21.58
N GLU A 171 8.80 22.75 -21.34
CA GLU A 171 8.91 24.05 -22.04
C GLU A 171 8.56 24.22 -23.53
N GLU A 172 7.69 25.23 -23.73
CA GLU A 172 7.58 26.12 -24.88
C GLU A 172 7.42 25.51 -26.27
N GLY A 173 6.15 25.46 -26.70
CA GLY A 173 5.81 25.52 -28.12
C GLY A 173 5.10 24.26 -28.61
N LYS A 174 3.77 24.36 -28.71
CA LYS A 174 2.91 23.64 -29.67
C LYS A 174 3.48 22.32 -30.20
N GLU A 175 3.43 21.26 -29.40
CA GLU A 175 3.35 19.91 -29.93
C GLU A 175 2.67 19.05 -28.85
N GLU A 176 1.61 18.33 -29.24
CA GLU A 176 0.98 17.31 -28.40
C GLU A 176 2.03 16.24 -28.08
N VAL A 177 2.71 16.36 -26.93
CA VAL A 177 3.59 15.31 -26.44
C VAL A 177 2.71 14.18 -25.92
N LYS A 178 2.46 13.18 -26.78
CA LYS A 178 2.03 11.85 -26.35
C LYS A 178 2.99 11.39 -25.26
N ARG A 179 2.53 11.22 -24.02
CA ARG A 179 3.27 10.43 -23.02
C ARG A 179 3.50 9.06 -23.65
N GLU A 180 4.75 8.71 -23.96
CA GLU A 180 5.07 7.36 -24.41
C GLU A 180 4.74 6.41 -23.27
N GLU A 181 3.77 5.55 -23.49
CA GLU A 181 3.45 4.48 -22.55
C GLU A 181 4.71 3.66 -22.29
N PRO A 182 4.94 3.18 -21.04
CA PRO A 182 6.10 2.36 -20.74
C PRO A 182 6.09 1.15 -21.69
N ARG A 183 7.10 1.07 -22.56
CA ARG A 183 7.27 -0.04 -23.49
C ARG A 183 8.23 -1.04 -22.88
N VAL A 184 7.80 -2.29 -22.90
CA VAL A 184 8.63 -3.42 -22.49
C VAL A 184 8.98 -4.24 -23.72
N GLU A 185 10.25 -4.63 -23.81
CA GLU A 185 10.71 -5.54 -24.85
C GLU A 185 10.31 -6.97 -24.48
N ILE A 186 9.49 -7.60 -25.32
CA ILE A 186 9.05 -8.99 -25.17
C ILE A 186 9.76 -9.87 -26.20
N THR A 187 10.04 -11.11 -25.82
CA THR A 187 10.57 -12.14 -26.72
C THR A 187 9.51 -12.60 -27.74
N GLU A 188 9.92 -13.32 -28.77
CA GLU A 188 9.01 -13.85 -29.78
C GLU A 188 8.01 -14.86 -29.17
N GLU A 189 8.48 -15.72 -28.26
CA GLU A 189 7.64 -16.69 -27.55
C GLU A 189 6.59 -15.99 -26.68
N GLU A 190 6.99 -14.96 -25.92
CA GLU A 190 6.07 -14.16 -25.10
C GLU A 190 5.02 -13.42 -25.96
N SER A 191 5.43 -12.87 -27.11
CA SER A 191 4.53 -12.22 -28.06
C SER A 191 3.51 -13.20 -28.65
N GLN A 192 3.93 -14.43 -28.98
CA GLN A 192 3.05 -15.49 -29.43
C GLN A 192 2.06 -15.92 -28.35
N PHE A 193 2.53 -16.08 -27.10
CA PHE A 193 1.67 -16.40 -25.96
C PHE A 193 0.58 -15.35 -25.74
N ILE A 194 0.96 -14.06 -25.72
CA ILE A 194 0.00 -12.96 -25.57
C ILE A 194 -1.00 -12.96 -26.73
N ALA A 195 -0.53 -13.12 -27.97
CA ALA A 195 -1.38 -13.13 -29.16
C ALA A 195 -2.40 -14.29 -29.13
N GLU A 196 -2.00 -15.47 -28.68
CA GLU A 196 -2.89 -16.62 -28.54
C GLU A 196 -3.96 -16.36 -27.46
N LYS A 197 -3.56 -15.84 -26.29
CA LYS A 197 -4.47 -15.53 -25.19
C LYS A 197 -5.45 -14.39 -25.53
N LEU A 198 -5.04 -13.46 -26.40
CA LEU A 198 -5.87 -12.33 -26.85
C LEU A 198 -6.70 -12.63 -28.11
N LYS A 199 -6.56 -13.80 -28.75
CA LYS A 199 -7.20 -14.09 -30.04
C LYS A 199 -8.72 -13.87 -30.09
N ASP A 200 -9.40 -14.23 -29.00
CA ASP A 200 -10.87 -14.07 -28.84
C ASP A 200 -11.22 -13.02 -27.78
N PHE A 201 -10.25 -12.16 -27.42
CA PHE A 201 -10.45 -11.08 -26.47
C PHE A 201 -10.85 -9.80 -27.19
N PHE A 202 -12.02 -9.28 -26.84
CA PHE A 202 -12.50 -7.98 -27.29
C PHE A 202 -12.58 -7.04 -26.10
N LEU A 203 -11.94 -5.87 -26.21
CA LEU A 203 -11.97 -4.86 -25.17
C LEU A 203 -13.26 -4.06 -25.27
N GLU A 204 -14.15 -4.24 -24.30
CA GLU A 204 -15.36 -3.42 -24.15
C GLU A 204 -15.15 -2.39 -23.03
N THR A 205 -15.70 -1.20 -23.21
CA THR A 205 -15.67 -0.13 -22.22
C THR A 205 -17.08 0.24 -21.76
N ALA A 206 -17.26 0.41 -20.46
CA ALA A 206 -18.48 0.92 -19.85
C ALA A 206 -18.67 2.42 -20.11
N ALA A 207 -19.84 2.94 -19.75
CA ALA A 207 -20.10 4.38 -19.72
C ALA A 207 -19.07 5.08 -18.81
N GLY A 208 -18.38 6.09 -19.34
CA GLY A 208 -17.24 6.74 -18.67
C GLY A 208 -15.86 6.25 -19.15
N GLY A 209 -15.82 5.34 -20.12
CA GLY A 209 -14.57 4.93 -20.78
C GLY A 209 -13.73 3.92 -19.99
N LEU A 210 -14.23 3.40 -18.88
CA LEU A 210 -13.57 2.35 -18.10
C LEU A 210 -13.75 0.98 -18.74
N ILE A 211 -12.83 0.05 -18.48
CA ILE A 211 -12.91 -1.34 -18.97
C ILE A 211 -14.13 -2.01 -18.32
N GLU A 212 -14.96 -2.67 -19.14
CA GLU A 212 -16.15 -3.38 -18.66
C GLU A 212 -15.75 -4.57 -17.76
N LYS A 213 -16.54 -4.86 -16.73
CA LYS A 213 -16.21 -5.85 -15.69
C LYS A 213 -15.75 -7.19 -16.26
N LYS A 214 -16.44 -7.72 -17.28
CA LYS A 214 -16.07 -9.04 -17.85
C LYS A 214 -14.75 -8.96 -18.60
N CYS A 215 -14.49 -7.85 -19.30
CA CYS A 215 -13.21 -7.61 -19.96
C CYS A 215 -12.08 -7.48 -18.94
N MET A 216 -12.29 -6.77 -17.83
CA MET A 216 -11.27 -6.64 -16.79
C MET A 216 -10.91 -7.99 -16.17
N MET A 217 -11.92 -8.80 -15.79
CA MET A 217 -11.68 -10.12 -15.20
C MET A 217 -10.91 -11.04 -16.15
N LYS A 218 -11.21 -11.00 -17.46
CA LYS A 218 -10.44 -11.72 -18.48
C LYS A 218 -9.03 -11.16 -18.63
N LEU A 219 -8.87 -9.85 -18.60
CA LEU A 219 -7.58 -9.19 -18.72
C LEU A 219 -6.64 -9.53 -17.56
N MET A 220 -7.13 -9.46 -16.32
CA MET A 220 -6.39 -9.90 -15.13
C MET A 220 -5.99 -11.37 -15.21
N LYS A 221 -6.88 -12.24 -15.74
CA LYS A 221 -6.53 -13.64 -15.99
C LYS A 221 -5.38 -13.78 -16.99
N ILE A 222 -5.43 -13.06 -18.11
CA ILE A 222 -4.38 -13.12 -19.14
C ILE A 222 -3.04 -12.62 -18.59
N ILE A 223 -3.05 -11.50 -17.84
CA ILE A 223 -1.87 -10.97 -17.15
C ILE A 223 -1.33 -12.01 -16.16
N GLY A 224 -2.19 -12.64 -15.37
CA GLY A 224 -1.82 -13.70 -14.42
C GLY A 224 -1.21 -14.92 -15.11
N ASP A 225 -1.85 -15.45 -16.17
CA ASP A 225 -1.35 -16.55 -16.98
C ASP A 225 0.04 -16.22 -17.58
N PHE A 226 0.22 -14.98 -18.05
CA PHE A 226 1.49 -14.54 -18.62
C PHE A 226 2.58 -14.36 -17.57
N SER A 227 2.24 -13.83 -16.40
CA SER A 227 3.14 -13.74 -15.25
C SER A 227 3.59 -15.13 -14.80
N LYS A 228 2.71 -16.13 -14.82
CA LYS A 228 3.08 -17.52 -14.52
C LYS A 228 4.00 -18.12 -15.57
N PHE A 229 3.70 -17.91 -16.85
CA PHE A 229 4.57 -18.34 -17.95
C PHE A 229 6.00 -17.81 -17.79
N ARG A 230 6.15 -16.53 -17.43
CA ARG A 230 7.44 -15.88 -17.23
C ARG A 230 8.13 -16.28 -15.91
N SER A 231 7.34 -16.58 -14.88
CA SER A 231 7.84 -16.83 -13.51
C SER A 231 7.93 -18.32 -13.17
N LYS A 232 7.78 -19.22 -14.16
CA LYS A 232 7.75 -20.69 -13.97
C LYS A 232 8.96 -21.25 -13.21
N ASP A 233 10.12 -20.59 -13.35
CA ASP A 233 11.37 -21.01 -12.72
C ASP A 233 11.66 -20.23 -11.43
N ILE A 234 11.03 -19.06 -11.22
CA ILE A 234 11.25 -18.20 -10.04
C ILE A 234 10.89 -18.96 -8.76
N GLY A 235 9.73 -19.62 -8.72
CA GLY A 235 9.31 -20.39 -7.55
C GLY A 235 10.23 -21.57 -7.22
N LYS A 236 10.70 -22.29 -8.26
CA LYS A 236 11.64 -23.42 -8.12
C LYS A 236 13.00 -22.98 -7.60
N GLU A 237 13.56 -21.94 -8.20
CA GLU A 237 14.82 -21.35 -7.75
C GLU A 237 14.72 -20.77 -6.35
N ALA A 238 13.59 -20.13 -6.02
CA ALA A 238 13.34 -19.56 -4.71
C ALA A 238 13.31 -20.66 -3.64
N GLN A 239 12.54 -21.73 -3.86
CA GLN A 239 12.50 -22.87 -2.95
C GLN A 239 13.90 -23.50 -2.77
N ALA A 240 14.66 -23.68 -3.85
CA ALA A 240 16.03 -24.21 -3.76
C ALA A 240 16.94 -23.33 -2.89
N LYS A 241 16.93 -22.00 -3.10
CA LYS A 241 17.70 -21.03 -2.31
C LYS A 241 17.26 -20.98 -0.85
N ARG A 242 15.95 -21.08 -0.58
CA ARG A 242 15.44 -21.14 0.79
C ARG A 242 15.89 -22.42 1.49
N LEU A 243 15.91 -23.55 0.80
CA LEU A 243 16.37 -24.83 1.35
C LEU A 243 17.86 -24.81 1.75
N GLU A 244 18.70 -24.03 1.05
CA GLU A 244 20.11 -23.83 1.44
C GLU A 244 20.26 -23.18 2.83
N GLU A 245 19.30 -22.35 3.22
CA GLU A 245 19.31 -21.58 4.48
C GLU A 245 18.27 -22.08 5.51
N TYR A 246 17.52 -23.16 5.20
CA TYR A 246 16.36 -23.62 5.98
C TYR A 246 16.69 -24.00 7.44
N ASP A 247 17.82 -24.68 7.64
CA ASP A 247 18.40 -24.97 8.97
C ASP A 247 19.53 -23.99 9.34
N GLY A 248 19.76 -22.97 8.51
CA GLY A 248 20.91 -22.08 8.54
C GLY A 248 20.56 -20.69 9.07
N ASP A 249 20.93 -19.66 8.31
CA ASP A 249 20.75 -18.27 8.71
C ASP A 249 19.32 -17.79 8.42
N LYS A 250 18.58 -17.51 9.49
CA LYS A 250 17.19 -17.08 9.43
C LYS A 250 17.02 -15.71 8.78
N GLU A 251 17.97 -14.79 8.94
CA GLU A 251 17.89 -13.48 8.28
C GLU A 251 18.05 -13.64 6.77
N LYS A 252 18.99 -14.50 6.33
CA LYS A 252 19.19 -14.80 4.91
C LYS A 252 18.01 -15.55 4.29
N TYR A 253 17.43 -16.50 5.01
CA TYR A 253 16.22 -17.19 4.56
C TYR A 253 15.09 -16.19 4.27
N ILE A 254 14.90 -15.19 5.14
CA ILE A 254 13.92 -14.11 4.92
C ILE A 254 14.34 -13.20 3.75
N ASP A 255 15.64 -12.93 3.56
CA ASP A 255 16.11 -12.18 2.39
C ASP A 255 15.79 -12.89 1.06
N VAL A 256 15.89 -14.22 1.01
CA VAL A 256 15.48 -14.99 -0.16
C VAL A 256 13.98 -14.85 -0.43
N ILE A 257 13.15 -14.86 0.62
CA ILE A 257 11.69 -14.64 0.47
C ILE A 257 11.41 -13.25 -0.09
N LEU A 258 12.04 -12.21 0.46
CA LEU A 258 11.87 -10.83 0.00
C LEU A 258 12.34 -10.63 -1.45
N ASP A 259 13.50 -11.17 -1.81
CA ASP A 259 14.00 -11.15 -3.18
C ASP A 259 13.04 -11.84 -4.16
N THR A 260 12.45 -12.97 -3.73
CA THR A 260 11.44 -13.70 -4.53
C THR A 260 10.19 -12.85 -4.74
N MET A 261 9.64 -12.26 -3.68
CA MET A 261 8.46 -11.39 -3.77
C MET A 261 8.71 -10.20 -4.69
N ASN A 262 9.86 -9.55 -4.58
CA ASN A 262 10.23 -8.43 -5.45
C ASN A 262 10.34 -8.85 -6.93
N LYS A 263 10.88 -10.04 -7.21
CA LYS A 263 10.98 -10.57 -8.58
C LYS A 263 9.61 -10.92 -9.16
N GLU A 264 8.74 -11.53 -8.36
CA GLU A 264 7.36 -11.82 -8.76
C GLU A 264 6.57 -10.53 -9.04
N GLU A 265 6.72 -9.51 -8.20
CA GLU A 265 6.10 -8.20 -8.42
C GLU A 265 6.60 -7.52 -9.71
N GLN A 266 7.92 -7.52 -9.93
CA GLN A 266 8.51 -6.98 -11.17
C GLN A 266 8.04 -7.73 -12.41
N SER A 267 7.96 -9.07 -12.32
CA SER A 267 7.45 -9.93 -13.40
C SER A 267 5.98 -9.62 -13.71
N PHE A 268 5.14 -9.47 -12.68
CA PHE A 268 3.74 -9.12 -12.84
C PHE A 268 3.56 -7.74 -13.49
N ASN A 269 4.27 -6.72 -12.99
CA ASN A 269 4.22 -5.36 -13.55
C ASN A 269 4.69 -5.30 -15.02
N PHE A 270 5.74 -6.06 -15.35
CA PHE A 270 6.17 -6.24 -16.72
C PHE A 270 5.06 -6.86 -17.58
N CYS A 271 4.44 -7.94 -17.10
CA CYS A 271 3.40 -8.67 -17.82
C CYS A 271 2.16 -7.80 -18.06
N THR A 272 1.74 -7.04 -17.05
CA THR A 272 0.68 -6.03 -17.19
C THR A 272 1.02 -5.06 -18.32
N THR A 273 2.22 -4.47 -18.28
CA THR A 273 2.66 -3.51 -19.30
C THR A 273 2.69 -4.11 -20.71
N ALA A 274 3.19 -5.33 -20.88
CA ALA A 274 3.24 -6.02 -22.16
C ALA A 274 1.85 -6.26 -22.76
N VAL A 275 0.91 -6.75 -21.94
CA VAL A 275 -0.47 -7.04 -22.37
C VAL A 275 -1.21 -5.74 -22.70
N LEU A 276 -1.05 -4.71 -21.86
CA LEU A 276 -1.65 -3.40 -22.08
C LEU A 276 -1.14 -2.74 -23.37
N ASN A 277 0.16 -2.79 -23.64
CA ASN A 277 0.76 -2.30 -24.89
C ASN A 277 0.19 -3.02 -26.12
N LYS A 278 -0.09 -4.32 -26.02
CA LYS A 278 -0.69 -5.09 -27.13
C LYS A 278 -2.15 -4.71 -27.39
N LEU A 279 -2.85 -4.26 -26.35
CA LEU A 279 -4.25 -3.85 -26.41
C LEU A 279 -4.44 -2.35 -26.63
N GLU A 280 -3.36 -1.58 -26.69
CA GLU A 280 -3.38 -0.11 -26.76
C GLU A 280 -4.22 0.50 -25.61
N VAL A 281 -4.06 -0.06 -24.41
CA VAL A 281 -4.75 0.38 -23.19
C VAL A 281 -3.75 1.06 -22.27
N THR A 282 -4.05 2.28 -21.87
CA THR A 282 -3.20 2.99 -20.91
C THR A 282 -3.23 2.33 -19.53
N HIS A 283 -2.09 2.34 -18.83
CA HIS A 283 -2.00 1.91 -17.43
C HIS A 283 -3.02 2.64 -16.55
N ASP A 284 -3.21 3.94 -16.76
CA ASP A 284 -4.20 4.75 -16.02
C ASP A 284 -5.64 4.22 -16.21
N LYS A 285 -6.01 3.86 -17.44
CA LYS A 285 -7.33 3.27 -17.74
C LYS A 285 -7.48 1.90 -17.09
N TYR A 286 -6.44 1.09 -17.10
CA TYR A 286 -6.42 -0.21 -16.41
C TYR A 286 -6.60 -0.05 -14.90
N MET A 287 -5.76 0.75 -14.23
CA MET A 287 -5.80 0.95 -12.78
C MET A 287 -7.12 1.55 -12.31
N LYS A 288 -7.66 2.55 -13.03
CA LYS A 288 -8.98 3.13 -12.72
C LYS A 288 -10.10 2.11 -12.87
N SER A 289 -10.00 1.22 -13.86
CA SER A 289 -10.99 0.16 -14.03
C SER A 289 -10.90 -0.88 -12.91
N GLU A 290 -9.68 -1.24 -12.51
CA GLU A 290 -9.40 -2.14 -11.40
C GLU A 290 -9.93 -1.61 -10.06
N GLN A 291 -9.60 -0.37 -9.70
CA GLN A 291 -10.04 0.26 -8.44
C GLN A 291 -11.57 0.30 -8.31
N ASN A 292 -12.27 0.58 -9.41
CA ASN A 292 -13.74 0.57 -9.41
C ASN A 292 -14.32 -0.84 -9.17
N LEU A 293 -13.60 -1.89 -9.58
CA LEU A 293 -14.02 -3.28 -9.39
C LEU A 293 -13.58 -3.83 -8.04
N ILE A 294 -12.46 -3.39 -7.47
CA ILE A 294 -12.03 -3.75 -6.10
C ILE A 294 -13.06 -3.29 -5.06
N MET A 295 -13.80 -2.22 -5.33
CA MET A 295 -14.90 -1.76 -4.47
C MET A 295 -16.18 -2.59 -4.60
N ASP A 296 -16.27 -3.52 -5.55
CA ASP A 296 -17.41 -4.45 -5.73
C ASP A 296 -17.15 -5.77 -4.99
N PRO A 297 -17.89 -6.08 -3.90
CA PRO A 297 -17.72 -7.32 -3.14
C PRO A 297 -17.89 -8.60 -3.97
N MET A 298 -18.69 -8.56 -5.05
CA MET A 298 -18.86 -9.70 -5.94
C MET A 298 -17.63 -9.91 -6.83
N CYS A 299 -16.94 -8.84 -7.23
CA CYS A 299 -15.65 -8.94 -7.92
C CYS A 299 -14.57 -9.49 -6.99
N GLN A 300 -14.53 -9.06 -5.73
CA GLN A 300 -13.55 -9.56 -4.76
C GLN A 300 -13.68 -11.08 -4.56
N MET A 301 -14.91 -11.59 -4.41
CA MET A 301 -15.14 -13.03 -4.31
C MET A 301 -14.80 -13.78 -5.60
N GLU A 302 -15.12 -13.20 -6.78
CA GLU A 302 -14.81 -13.82 -8.06
C GLU A 302 -13.28 -13.82 -8.35
N LEU A 303 -12.56 -12.76 -7.97
CA LEU A 303 -11.11 -12.68 -8.04
C LEU A 303 -10.44 -13.68 -7.10
N LEU A 304 -10.95 -13.81 -5.88
CA LEU A 304 -10.49 -14.81 -4.92
C LEU A 304 -10.72 -16.22 -5.47
N GLN A 305 -11.92 -16.51 -5.98
CA GLN A 305 -12.28 -17.81 -6.55
C GLN A 305 -11.46 -18.13 -7.82
N LYS A 306 -11.20 -17.16 -8.69
CA LYS A 306 -10.34 -17.36 -9.87
C LYS A 306 -8.86 -17.47 -9.52
N GLY A 307 -8.39 -16.77 -8.48
CA GLY A 307 -7.05 -16.98 -7.93
C GLY A 307 -6.84 -18.43 -7.47
N ILE A 308 -7.88 -19.00 -6.86
CA ILE A 308 -7.95 -20.41 -6.42
C ILE A 308 -8.05 -21.38 -7.63
N GLU A 309 -8.80 -21.05 -8.68
CA GLU A 309 -8.99 -21.92 -9.86
C GLU A 309 -7.85 -21.88 -10.89
N ASN A 310 -6.91 -20.92 -10.77
CA ASN A 310 -5.87 -20.67 -11.77
C ASN A 310 -4.56 -21.43 -11.54
N GLU A 311 -4.42 -22.28 -10.52
CA GLU A 311 -3.22 -23.11 -10.39
C GLU A 311 -3.13 -24.17 -11.50
N ASP A 312 -1.89 -24.41 -11.95
CA ASP A 312 -1.61 -25.11 -13.19
C ASP A 312 -2.08 -26.56 -13.12
N ASN A 313 -3.16 -26.88 -13.86
CA ASN A 313 -3.69 -28.24 -13.95
C ASN A 313 -2.77 -29.18 -14.77
N THR A 314 -1.61 -28.69 -15.23
CA THR A 314 -0.65 -29.47 -16.02
C THR A 314 0.44 -30.13 -15.18
N THR A 315 0.62 -29.73 -13.92
CA THR A 315 1.61 -30.36 -13.02
C THR A 315 1.18 -31.80 -12.70
N GLU A 316 2.03 -32.78 -13.04
CA GLU A 316 1.78 -34.18 -12.70
C GLU A 316 1.88 -34.37 -11.17
N ILE A 317 0.79 -34.87 -10.59
CA ILE A 317 0.69 -35.14 -9.16
C ILE A 317 0.93 -36.65 -8.95
N PRO A 318 1.91 -37.04 -8.12
CA PRO A 318 2.15 -38.44 -7.78
C PRO A 318 0.90 -39.14 -7.27
N ASP A 319 0.65 -40.37 -7.69
CA ASP A 319 -0.55 -41.14 -7.30
C ASP A 319 -0.66 -41.36 -5.78
N GLU A 320 0.48 -41.42 -5.10
CA GLU A 320 0.60 -41.52 -3.64
C GLU A 320 0.17 -40.25 -2.90
N LEU A 321 0.17 -39.10 -3.56
CA LEU A 321 -0.28 -37.83 -3.01
C LEU A 321 -1.79 -37.67 -3.24
N ASP A 322 -2.56 -38.61 -2.69
CA ASP A 322 -4.03 -38.59 -2.74
C ASP A 322 -4.62 -37.53 -1.78
N LYS A 323 -5.95 -37.37 -1.80
CA LYS A 323 -6.65 -36.40 -0.93
C LYS A 323 -6.32 -36.60 0.55
N ALA A 324 -6.32 -37.83 1.04
CA ALA A 324 -6.09 -38.11 2.46
C ALA A 324 -4.65 -37.79 2.84
N LYS A 325 -3.69 -38.20 2.00
CA LYS A 325 -2.27 -37.95 2.24
C LYS A 325 -1.92 -36.46 2.13
N THR A 326 -2.54 -35.74 1.20
CA THR A 326 -2.36 -34.28 1.06
C THR A 326 -2.86 -33.55 2.31
N ILE A 327 -4.02 -33.93 2.85
CA ILE A 327 -4.55 -33.34 4.09
C ILE A 327 -3.65 -33.66 5.29
N GLU A 328 -3.19 -34.91 5.40
CA GLU A 328 -2.27 -35.33 6.47
C GLU A 328 -0.98 -34.51 6.45
N LEU A 329 -0.32 -34.44 5.29
CA LEU A 329 0.93 -33.71 5.11
C LEU A 329 0.76 -32.20 5.29
N LEU A 330 -0.37 -31.63 4.88
CA LEU A 330 -0.67 -30.20 5.07
C LEU A 330 -0.79 -29.86 6.56
N LYS A 331 -1.44 -30.73 7.36
CA LYS A 331 -1.53 -30.55 8.81
C LYS A 331 -0.15 -30.69 9.46
N GLU A 332 0.61 -31.71 9.08
CA GLU A 332 1.95 -31.95 9.60
C GLU A 332 2.92 -30.79 9.30
N SER A 333 2.99 -30.35 8.03
CA SER A 333 3.88 -29.27 7.61
C SER A 333 3.50 -27.92 8.22
N ASN A 334 2.20 -27.67 8.42
CA ASN A 334 1.73 -26.48 9.14
C ASN A 334 2.10 -26.54 10.63
N ASP A 335 1.92 -27.67 11.31
CA ASP A 335 2.34 -27.78 12.71
C ASP A 335 3.85 -27.56 12.88
N LYS A 336 4.66 -28.11 11.97
CA LYS A 336 6.12 -27.93 11.98
C LYS A 336 6.55 -26.49 11.70
N SER A 337 5.95 -25.86 10.68
CA SER A 337 6.28 -24.48 10.30
C SER A 337 5.94 -23.48 11.39
N PHE A 338 4.83 -23.65 12.12
CA PHE A 338 4.48 -22.82 13.27
C PHE A 338 5.49 -22.95 14.42
N GLU A 339 5.96 -24.17 14.71
CA GLU A 339 6.98 -24.38 15.74
C GLU A 339 8.32 -23.75 15.31
N GLN A 340 8.72 -23.97 14.07
CA GLN A 340 9.97 -23.44 13.52
C GLN A 340 9.95 -21.92 13.45
N TYR A 341 8.80 -21.31 13.08
CA TYR A 341 8.62 -19.86 13.00
C TYR A 341 8.94 -19.13 14.30
N LYS A 342 8.75 -19.76 15.47
CA LYS A 342 9.15 -19.16 16.77
C LYS A 342 10.62 -18.74 16.76
N GLY A 343 11.47 -19.47 16.05
CA GLY A 343 12.88 -19.11 15.85
C GLY A 343 13.12 -17.95 14.89
N TYR A 344 12.19 -17.67 13.97
CA TYR A 344 12.26 -16.62 12.95
C TYR A 344 11.60 -15.30 13.36
N LYS A 345 10.76 -15.33 14.40
CA LYS A 345 9.94 -14.20 14.86
C LYS A 345 10.70 -12.87 14.95
N ASP A 346 11.84 -12.83 15.62
CA ASP A 346 12.59 -11.58 15.80
C ASP A 346 13.12 -11.02 14.47
N ALA A 347 13.60 -11.89 13.58
CA ALA A 347 14.13 -11.51 12.27
C ALA A 347 13.00 -10.99 11.35
N VAL A 348 11.82 -11.60 11.43
CA VAL A 348 10.62 -11.15 10.72
C VAL A 348 10.15 -9.80 11.24
N GLN A 349 10.01 -9.64 12.56
CA GLN A 349 9.58 -8.37 13.17
C GLN A 349 10.52 -7.20 12.88
N LYS A 350 11.82 -7.46 12.75
CA LYS A 350 12.83 -6.46 12.40
C LYS A 350 12.71 -6.00 10.94
N LYS A 351 12.31 -6.87 10.01
CA LYS A 351 12.20 -6.55 8.58
C LYS A 351 10.81 -6.03 8.23
N ASP A 352 9.79 -6.87 8.42
CA ASP A 352 8.40 -6.50 8.24
C ASP A 352 7.50 -7.51 8.99
N PRO A 353 6.78 -7.08 10.05
CA PRO A 353 5.83 -7.92 10.77
C PRO A 353 4.72 -8.52 9.90
N TYR A 354 4.41 -7.96 8.73
CA TYR A 354 3.41 -8.52 7.83
C TYR A 354 3.90 -9.76 7.06
N LEU A 355 5.18 -10.13 7.16
CA LEU A 355 5.73 -11.33 6.51
C LEU A 355 5.44 -12.63 7.28
N THR A 356 4.96 -12.56 8.53
CA THR A 356 4.65 -13.74 9.36
C THR A 356 3.91 -14.87 8.61
N PRO A 357 2.75 -14.62 7.95
CA PRO A 357 2.05 -15.67 7.18
C PRO A 357 2.85 -16.20 5.99
N VAL A 358 3.61 -15.34 5.30
CA VAL A 358 4.42 -15.73 4.13
C VAL A 358 5.56 -16.65 4.56
N VAL A 359 6.27 -16.29 5.63
CA VAL A 359 7.39 -17.09 6.16
C VAL A 359 6.91 -18.47 6.63
N ILE A 360 5.77 -18.54 7.34
CA ILE A 360 5.17 -19.82 7.75
C ILE A 360 4.80 -20.67 6.53
N SER A 361 4.20 -20.07 5.50
CA SER A 361 3.87 -20.77 4.27
C SER A 361 5.12 -21.34 3.58
N CYS A 362 6.19 -20.55 3.45
CA CYS A 362 7.45 -21.02 2.87
C CYS A 362 8.07 -22.14 3.71
N LEU A 363 8.11 -22.01 5.03
CA LEU A 363 8.62 -23.05 5.93
C LEU A 363 7.84 -24.37 5.79
N SER A 364 6.53 -24.30 5.61
CA SER A 364 5.65 -25.45 5.40
C SER A 364 5.99 -26.17 4.08
N HIS A 365 6.14 -25.42 2.98
CA HIS A 365 6.52 -26.00 1.69
C HIS A 365 7.94 -26.53 1.65
N ASP A 366 8.87 -25.87 2.31
CA ASP A 366 10.28 -26.30 2.34
C ASP A 366 10.46 -27.53 3.23
N TYR A 367 9.67 -27.66 4.31
CA TYR A 367 9.55 -28.90 5.07
C TYR A 367 9.11 -30.08 4.19
N LEU A 368 8.05 -29.87 3.40
CA LEU A 368 7.51 -30.91 2.50
C LEU A 368 8.54 -31.35 1.46
N MET A 369 9.30 -30.41 0.90
CA MET A 369 10.37 -30.73 -0.04
C MET A 369 11.51 -31.49 0.64
N LYS A 370 11.91 -31.08 1.83
CA LYS A 370 13.04 -31.69 2.57
C LYS A 370 12.73 -33.11 3.06
N GLU A 371 11.57 -33.33 3.66
CA GLU A 371 11.23 -34.59 4.32
C GLU A 371 10.46 -35.57 3.41
N HIS A 372 9.66 -35.05 2.47
CA HIS A 372 8.78 -35.86 1.63
C HIS A 372 9.12 -35.78 0.13
N GLY A 373 10.06 -34.92 -0.26
CA GLY A 373 10.46 -34.78 -1.67
C GLY A 373 9.41 -34.12 -2.56
N TYR A 374 8.38 -33.49 -1.98
CA TYR A 374 7.35 -32.80 -2.74
C TYR A 374 7.70 -31.32 -2.87
N SER A 375 7.88 -30.86 -4.11
CA SER A 375 8.09 -29.43 -4.38
C SER A 375 6.83 -28.63 -4.03
N GLU A 376 7.03 -27.34 -3.78
CA GLU A 376 5.94 -26.39 -3.51
C GLU A 376 4.86 -26.45 -4.60
N GLU A 377 5.27 -26.50 -5.88
CA GLU A 377 4.38 -26.58 -7.03
C GLU A 377 3.55 -27.86 -7.06
N VAL A 378 4.18 -29.03 -6.88
CA VAL A 378 3.50 -30.34 -6.89
C VAL A 378 2.50 -30.43 -5.75
N PHE A 379 2.89 -29.98 -4.56
CA PHE A 379 2.03 -30.06 -3.39
C PHE A 379 0.84 -29.11 -3.50
N LYS A 380 1.05 -27.88 -3.99
CA LYS A 380 -0.03 -26.93 -4.27
C LYS A 380 -1.00 -27.51 -5.31
N ALA A 381 -0.51 -28.02 -6.44
CA ALA A 381 -1.35 -28.67 -7.45
C ALA A 381 -2.21 -29.81 -6.85
N ALA A 382 -1.66 -30.62 -5.93
CA ALA A 382 -2.42 -31.67 -5.24
C ALA A 382 -3.53 -31.12 -4.34
N MET A 383 -3.27 -30.04 -3.59
CA MET A 383 -4.29 -29.38 -2.76
C MET A 383 -5.50 -28.93 -3.59
N PHE A 384 -5.27 -28.37 -4.78
CA PHE A 384 -6.33 -27.92 -5.67
C PHE A 384 -7.03 -29.07 -6.39
N LYS A 385 -6.28 -30.02 -6.97
CA LYS A 385 -6.85 -31.19 -7.66
C LYS A 385 -7.79 -31.98 -6.75
N HIS A 386 -7.41 -32.16 -5.48
CA HIS A 386 -8.19 -32.92 -4.51
C HIS A 386 -9.20 -32.10 -3.73
N LYS A 387 -9.27 -30.78 -3.99
CA LYS A 387 -10.18 -29.84 -3.33
C LYS A 387 -10.13 -29.97 -1.81
N VAL A 388 -8.92 -30.02 -1.26
CA VAL A 388 -8.72 -30.30 0.17
C VAL A 388 -9.39 -29.25 1.06
N PHE A 389 -9.52 -28.00 0.58
CA PHE A 389 -10.19 -26.92 1.30
C PHE A 389 -11.72 -27.05 1.40
N GLU A 390 -12.34 -27.99 0.67
CA GLU A 390 -13.76 -28.36 0.86
C GLU A 390 -13.92 -29.35 2.04
N ASP A 391 -12.83 -29.84 2.62
CA ASP A 391 -12.85 -30.73 3.79
C ASP A 391 -13.14 -29.96 5.09
N GLN A 392 -14.18 -30.40 5.81
CA GLN A 392 -14.65 -29.72 7.02
C GLN A 392 -13.65 -29.81 8.18
N GLU A 393 -12.95 -30.94 8.34
CA GLU A 393 -11.98 -31.11 9.42
C GLU A 393 -10.73 -30.27 9.16
N LEU A 394 -10.28 -30.21 7.91
CA LEU A 394 -9.19 -29.33 7.53
C LEU A 394 -9.59 -27.86 7.72
N ALA A 395 -10.81 -27.46 7.35
CA ALA A 395 -11.27 -26.08 7.55
C ALA A 395 -11.24 -25.67 9.05
N MET A 396 -11.69 -26.55 9.95
CA MET A 396 -11.61 -26.32 11.39
C MET A 396 -10.16 -26.21 11.89
N TYR A 397 -9.27 -27.09 11.39
CA TYR A 397 -7.85 -27.03 11.70
C TYR A 397 -7.20 -25.72 11.23
N MET A 398 -7.47 -25.29 9.99
CA MET A 398 -6.92 -24.04 9.45
C MET A 398 -7.43 -22.82 10.22
N GLN A 399 -8.69 -22.84 10.67
CA GLN A 399 -9.22 -21.80 11.54
C GLN A 399 -8.48 -21.75 12.89
N GLN A 400 -8.19 -22.90 13.51
CA GLN A 400 -7.39 -22.96 14.73
C GLN A 400 -5.97 -22.39 14.52
N LYS A 401 -5.34 -22.68 13.38
CA LYS A 401 -4.02 -22.13 13.02
C LYS A 401 -4.02 -20.63 12.74
N GLN A 402 -5.08 -20.10 12.13
CA GLN A 402 -5.24 -18.64 12.04
C GLN A 402 -5.30 -18.00 13.42
N PHE A 403 -6.03 -18.57 14.39
CA PHE A 403 -6.03 -18.06 15.76
C PHE A 403 -4.64 -18.11 16.40
N GLU A 404 -3.90 -19.21 16.22
CA GLU A 404 -2.53 -19.34 16.70
C GLU A 404 -1.61 -18.25 16.09
N LEU A 405 -1.73 -17.99 14.80
CA LEU A 405 -1.01 -16.94 14.08
C LEU A 405 -1.24 -15.55 14.72
N PHE A 406 -2.50 -15.20 14.99
CA PHE A 406 -2.85 -13.93 15.64
C PHE A 406 -2.23 -13.77 17.03
N THR A 407 -2.09 -14.87 17.78
CA THR A 407 -1.43 -14.85 19.09
C THR A 407 0.08 -14.73 18.99
N LEU A 408 0.69 -15.28 17.94
CA LEU A 408 2.13 -15.19 17.69
C LEU A 408 2.58 -13.76 17.35
N ASP A 409 1.75 -12.99 16.66
CA ASP A 409 2.00 -11.57 16.30
C ASP A 409 1.64 -10.56 17.41
N GLY A 410 1.22 -11.03 18.60
CA GLY A 410 0.94 -10.15 19.74
C GLY A 410 -0.39 -9.39 19.65
N GLY A 411 -1.32 -9.85 18.80
CA GLY A 411 -2.70 -9.35 18.80
C GLY A 411 -3.44 -9.75 20.08
N PRO A 412 -4.39 -8.93 20.58
CA PRO A 412 -5.18 -9.32 21.74
C PRO A 412 -6.01 -10.58 21.44
N PRO A 413 -6.23 -11.48 22.42
CA PRO A 413 -7.08 -12.65 22.23
C PRO A 413 -8.53 -12.19 21.99
N MET A 414 -9.03 -12.35 20.77
CA MET A 414 -10.46 -12.24 20.49
C MET A 414 -11.13 -13.50 21.05
N MET A 415 -12.11 -13.33 21.93
CA MET A 415 -12.94 -14.43 22.40
C MET A 415 -13.60 -15.12 21.19
N PRO A 416 -13.66 -16.46 21.15
CA PRO A 416 -14.38 -17.16 20.10
C PRO A 416 -15.85 -16.71 20.10
N PRO A 417 -16.50 -16.52 18.93
CA PRO A 417 -17.91 -16.15 18.90
C PRO A 417 -18.71 -17.29 19.53
N MET A 418 -19.20 -17.05 20.75
CA MET A 418 -20.22 -17.88 21.38
C MET A 418 -21.47 -17.81 20.52
N GLY A 419 -21.83 -18.93 19.88
CA GLY A 419 -23.18 -19.21 19.40
C GLY A 419 -23.69 -18.26 18.31
N GLY A 420 -23.26 -18.49 17.08
CA GLY A 420 -23.86 -17.92 15.88
C GLY A 420 -23.34 -18.68 14.66
N MET A 421 -24.21 -18.98 13.70
CA MET A 421 -23.91 -19.74 12.49
C MET A 421 -22.53 -19.44 11.88
N PRO A 422 -21.84 -20.47 11.33
CA PRO A 422 -20.47 -20.34 10.86
C PRO A 422 -20.41 -19.31 9.72
N PRO A 423 -19.55 -18.28 9.80
CA PRO A 423 -19.22 -17.50 8.62
C PRO A 423 -18.49 -18.44 7.66
N MET A 424 -19.01 -18.57 6.44
CA MET A 424 -18.38 -19.40 5.41
C MET A 424 -16.92 -18.96 5.21
N GLY A 425 -16.00 -19.89 5.49
CA GLY A 425 -14.72 -20.04 4.80
C GLY A 425 -13.85 -18.79 4.63
N GLY A 426 -13.44 -18.16 5.73
CA GLY A 426 -12.29 -17.25 5.71
C GLY A 426 -11.00 -18.06 5.51
N MET A 427 -10.54 -18.22 4.27
CA MET A 427 -9.24 -18.83 3.97
C MET A 427 -8.10 -18.01 4.59
N PRO A 428 -7.01 -18.66 5.06
CA PRO A 428 -5.79 -17.96 5.46
C PRO A 428 -5.12 -17.32 4.24
N PRO A 429 -4.22 -16.33 4.43
CA PRO A 429 -3.54 -15.69 3.31
C PRO A 429 -2.66 -16.72 2.62
N MET A 430 -3.11 -17.21 1.47
CA MET A 430 -2.27 -17.98 0.57
C MET A 430 -1.21 -17.01 0.04
N GLY A 431 0.06 -17.23 0.44
CA GLY A 431 1.20 -16.50 -0.10
C GLY A 431 1.22 -16.66 -1.61
N GLY A 432 1.01 -15.56 -2.33
CA GLY A 432 0.92 -15.58 -3.79
C GLY A 432 0.23 -14.37 -4.43
N MET A 433 -0.36 -13.46 -3.64
CA MET A 433 -0.65 -12.11 -4.12
C MET A 433 0.10 -11.10 -3.26
N PRO A 434 1.10 -10.37 -3.80
CA PRO A 434 1.53 -9.14 -3.15
C PRO A 434 0.29 -8.25 -2.97
N PRO A 435 0.17 -7.53 -1.84
CA PRO A 435 -0.84 -6.50 -1.71
C PRO A 435 -0.61 -5.50 -2.85
N MET A 436 -1.53 -5.46 -3.81
CA MET A 436 -1.46 -4.50 -4.90
C MET A 436 -1.56 -3.09 -4.31
N GLY A 437 -0.43 -2.38 -4.33
CA GLY A 437 -0.33 -0.94 -4.16
C GLY A 437 -0.67 -0.39 -2.77
N ARG A 438 0.35 0.11 -2.08
CA ARG A 438 0.20 1.26 -1.18
C ARG A 438 0.81 2.49 -1.81
#